data_AF-A0A367B338-F1
#
_entry.id   AF-A0A367B338-F1
#
_cell.length_a   1.000
_cell.length_b   1.000
_cell.length_c   1.000
_cell.angle_alpha   90.00
_cell.angle_beta   90.00
_cell.angle_gamma   90.00
#
_symmetry.space_group_name_H-M   'P 1'
#
loop_
_entity.id
_entity.type
_entity.pdbx_description
1 polymer ?
#
loop_
_entity_poly.entity_id
_entity_poly.type
_entity_poly.pdbx_seq_one_letter_code
_entity_poly.pdbx_strand_id
1 'polypeptide(L)'
;MTLVVPPNPGPAADEPTGPLDGPRASLRRDDEVDDVVAGAVGRLSGEFSGRVGPQLVVRVVRDCRRELGGSPVGALPELVERLARYRLDRHIG
;
A
#
# COMPACT_ATOMS: atom_id res chain seq x y z
N MET A 1 -27.95 -33.03 -53.02
CA MET A 1 -26.96 -32.13 -52.41
C MET A 1 -26.67 -32.64 -51.01
N THR A 2 -25.53 -33.31 -50.82
CA THR A 2 -25.13 -33.91 -49.54
C THR A 2 -24.35 -32.88 -48.72
N LEU A 3 -24.87 -32.53 -47.56
CA LEU A 3 -24.17 -31.73 -46.56
C LEU A 3 -23.24 -32.66 -45.77
N VAL A 4 -21.93 -32.48 -45.92
CA VAL A 4 -20.94 -33.08 -45.01
C VAL A 4 -20.65 -32.05 -43.92
N VAL A 5 -20.99 -32.38 -42.68
CA VAL A 5 -20.61 -31.60 -41.50
C VAL A 5 -19.43 -32.33 -40.84
N PRO A 6 -18.30 -31.67 -40.54
CA PRO A 6 -17.24 -32.29 -39.76
C PRO A 6 -17.62 -32.32 -38.27
N PRO A 7 -17.25 -33.38 -37.51
CA PRO A 7 -17.37 -33.36 -36.06
C PRO A 7 -16.24 -32.52 -35.46
N ASN A 8 -16.57 -31.42 -34.78
CA ASN A 8 -15.60 -30.64 -34.01
C ASN A 8 -15.31 -31.37 -32.68
N PRO A 9 -14.05 -31.78 -32.40
CA PRO A 9 -13.72 -32.45 -31.16
C PRO A 9 -13.54 -31.44 -30.02
N GLY A 10 -14.55 -31.38 -29.13
CA GLY A 10 -14.43 -31.13 -27.70
C GLY A 10 -14.03 -29.72 -27.20
N PRO A 11 -14.57 -29.26 -26.05
CA PRO A 11 -13.91 -28.24 -25.26
C PRO A 11 -12.74 -28.90 -24.51
N ALA A 12 -11.55 -28.85 -25.10
CA ALA A 12 -10.33 -29.16 -24.39
C ALA A 12 -10.09 -28.07 -23.34
N ALA A 13 -10.27 -28.46 -22.09
CA ALA A 13 -9.53 -28.03 -20.91
C ALA A 13 -8.65 -26.79 -21.09
N ASP A 14 -9.10 -25.67 -20.53
CA ASP A 14 -8.39 -25.02 -19.41
C ASP A 14 -9.38 -24.02 -18.81
N GLU A 15 -10.22 -24.46 -17.88
CA GLU A 15 -10.69 -23.51 -16.88
C GLU A 15 -9.49 -23.24 -15.99
N PRO A 16 -8.92 -22.02 -15.97
CA PRO A 16 -7.98 -21.66 -14.93
C PRO A 16 -8.78 -21.47 -13.65
N THR A 17 -9.25 -22.58 -13.07
CA THR A 17 -9.51 -22.67 -11.65
C THR A 17 -8.16 -22.53 -10.97
N GLY A 18 -7.63 -21.32 -10.91
CA GLY A 18 -6.51 -20.99 -10.06
C GLY A 18 -7.00 -21.02 -8.63
N PRO A 19 -6.62 -22.00 -7.79
CA PRO A 19 -6.95 -21.98 -6.38
C PRO A 19 -5.85 -21.21 -5.68
N LEU A 20 -5.94 -19.88 -5.64
CA LEU A 20 -4.98 -19.07 -4.89
C LEU A 20 -5.66 -17.88 -4.19
N ASP A 21 -6.82 -18.11 -3.58
CA ASP A 21 -7.28 -17.29 -2.46
C ASP A 21 -6.44 -17.67 -1.21
N GLY A 22 -5.18 -17.24 -1.22
CA GLY A 22 -4.27 -17.33 -0.09
C GLY A 22 -3.88 -15.92 0.38
N PRO A 23 -3.26 -15.76 1.56
CA PRO A 23 -3.08 -14.49 2.31
C PRO A 23 -2.19 -13.40 1.64
N ARG A 24 -2.00 -13.45 0.33
CA ARG A 24 -1.19 -12.52 -0.48
C ARG A 24 -1.68 -11.07 -0.45
N ALA A 25 -2.99 -10.85 -0.23
CA ALA A 25 -3.53 -9.51 -0.08
C ALA A 25 -3.01 -8.81 1.20
N SER A 26 -2.69 -9.57 2.26
CA SER A 26 -2.17 -9.00 3.50
C SER A 26 -0.70 -8.57 3.33
N LEU A 27 0.15 -9.44 2.78
CA LEU A 27 1.57 -9.12 2.56
C LEU A 27 1.76 -7.88 1.66
N ARG A 28 1.00 -7.78 0.55
CA ARG A 28 1.08 -6.59 -0.32
C ARG A 28 0.69 -5.29 0.36
N ARG A 29 -0.26 -5.33 1.30
CA ARG A 29 -0.62 -4.15 2.09
C ARG A 29 0.47 -3.78 3.08
N ASP A 30 1.13 -4.77 3.67
CA ASP A 30 2.22 -4.52 4.61
C ASP A 30 3.45 -3.92 3.88
N ASP A 31 3.81 -4.44 2.70
CA ASP A 31 4.87 -3.87 1.85
C ASP A 31 4.55 -2.42 1.42
N GLU A 32 3.33 -2.18 0.91
CA GLU A 32 2.89 -0.84 0.50
C GLU A 32 2.81 0.15 1.66
N VAL A 33 2.49 -0.34 2.85
CA VAL A 33 2.52 0.42 4.10
C VAL A 33 3.95 0.80 4.46
N ASP A 34 4.90 -0.12 4.37
CA ASP A 34 6.31 0.17 4.63
C ASP A 34 6.87 1.15 3.59
N ASP A 35 6.45 1.07 2.32
CA ASP A 35 6.79 2.05 1.27
C ASP A 35 6.23 3.44 1.57
N VAL A 36 4.97 3.53 2.01
CA VAL A 36 4.34 4.80 2.42
C VAL A 36 5.08 5.41 3.61
N VAL A 37 5.42 4.60 4.62
CA VAL A 37 6.15 5.05 5.81
C VAL A 37 7.56 5.50 5.42
N ALA A 38 8.30 4.71 4.64
CA ALA A 38 9.65 5.04 4.20
C ALA A 38 9.69 6.32 3.35
N GLY A 39 8.77 6.47 2.40
CA GLY A 39 8.64 7.68 1.57
C GLY A 39 8.33 8.92 2.39
N ALA A 40 7.37 8.84 3.31
CA ALA A 40 7.02 9.95 4.20
C ALA A 40 8.18 10.31 5.15
N VAL A 41 8.84 9.32 5.76
CA VAL A 41 10.00 9.55 6.63
C VAL A 41 11.13 10.24 5.88
N GLY A 42 11.42 9.83 4.64
CA GLY A 42 12.46 10.45 3.82
C GLY A 42 12.20 11.94 3.57
N ARG A 43 10.97 12.28 3.15
CA ARG A 43 10.57 13.67 2.90
C ARG A 43 10.58 14.52 4.19
N LEU A 44 9.96 14.01 5.25
CA LEU A 44 9.83 14.73 6.52
C LEU A 44 11.18 14.86 7.24
N SER A 45 12.05 13.85 7.17
CA SER A 45 13.39 13.94 7.78
C SER A 45 14.25 15.00 7.07
N GLY A 46 14.10 15.16 5.76
CA GLY A 46 14.74 16.26 5.03
C GLY A 46 14.18 17.63 5.41
N GLU A 47 12.86 17.76 5.48
CA GLU A 47 12.17 19.03 5.80
C GLU A 47 12.38 19.51 7.24
N PHE A 48 12.35 18.58 8.20
CA PHE A 48 12.51 18.88 9.63
C PHE A 48 13.95 18.69 10.13
N SER A 49 14.89 18.45 9.21
CA SER A 49 16.31 18.29 9.54
C SER A 49 16.82 19.47 10.37
N GLY A 50 17.46 19.19 11.49
CA GLY A 50 17.99 20.20 12.41
C GLY A 50 16.98 20.78 13.42
N ARG A 51 15.68 20.53 13.26
CA ARG A 51 14.64 20.89 14.25
C ARG A 51 14.14 19.67 15.02
N VAL A 52 14.00 18.54 14.32
CA VAL A 52 13.48 17.29 14.88
C VAL A 52 14.44 16.14 14.58
N GLY A 53 14.68 15.29 15.58
CA GLY A 53 15.51 14.10 15.40
C GLY A 53 14.85 13.06 14.47
N PRO A 54 15.62 12.35 13.63
CA PRO A 54 15.08 11.39 12.66
C PRO A 54 14.29 10.26 13.33
N GLN A 55 14.69 9.85 14.55
CA GLN A 55 13.96 8.87 15.37
C GLN A 55 12.54 9.34 15.71
N LEU A 56 12.35 10.63 15.99
CA LEU A 56 11.02 11.17 16.30
C LEU A 56 10.15 11.21 15.05
N VAL A 57 10.72 11.57 13.89
CA VAL A 57 10.01 11.54 12.60
C VAL A 57 9.51 10.13 12.29
N VAL A 58 10.37 9.11 12.39
CA VAL A 58 9.99 7.71 12.18
C VAL A 58 8.85 7.29 13.11
N ARG A 59 8.96 7.63 14.40
CA ARG A 59 7.94 7.31 15.39
C ARG A 59 6.59 7.94 15.04
N VAL A 60 6.58 9.25 14.77
CA VAL A 60 5.36 9.99 14.43
C VAL A 60 4.71 9.43 13.17
N VAL A 61 5.48 9.15 12.11
CA VAL A 61 4.95 8.59 10.86
C VAL A 61 4.34 7.20 11.08
N ARG A 62 4.98 6.33 11.87
CA ARG A 62 4.44 5.01 12.22
C ARG A 62 3.14 5.10 13.02
N ASP A 63 3.09 6.00 13.99
CA ASP A 63 1.87 6.26 14.77
C ASP A 63 0.75 6.79 13.87
N CYS A 64 1.04 7.75 12.98
CA CYS A 64 0.08 8.28 12.00
C CYS A 64 -0.45 7.17 11.07
N ARG A 65 0.41 6.29 10.55
CA ARG A 65 -0.03 5.15 9.74
C ARG A 65 -0.96 4.23 10.53
N ARG A 66 -0.63 3.96 11.80
CA ARG A 66 -1.43 3.07 12.65
C ARG A 66 -2.81 3.65 12.90
N GLU A 67 -2.91 4.96 13.10
CA GLU A 67 -4.20 5.67 13.21
C GLU A 67 -4.99 5.68 11.89
N LEU A 68 -4.29 5.73 10.76
CA LEU A 68 -4.88 5.68 9.42
C LEU A 68 -5.07 4.26 8.87
N GLY A 69 -4.90 3.21 9.69
CA GLY A 69 -5.01 1.82 9.27
C GLY A 69 -6.39 1.40 8.72
N GLY A 70 -7.43 2.23 8.91
CA GLY A 70 -8.76 2.06 8.32
C GLY A 70 -9.02 2.92 7.07
N SER A 71 -8.06 3.74 6.64
CA SER A 71 -8.21 4.61 5.47
C SER A 71 -7.89 3.88 4.16
N PRO A 72 -8.49 4.32 3.03
CA PRO A 72 -8.19 3.75 1.73
C PRO A 72 -6.73 3.97 1.35
N VAL A 73 -6.08 2.89 0.89
CA VAL A 73 -4.68 2.83 0.45
C VAL A 73 -4.28 3.96 -0.50
N GLY A 74 -5.15 4.32 -1.45
CA GLY A 74 -4.85 5.34 -2.46
C GLY A 74 -4.64 6.75 -1.91
N ALA A 75 -5.10 7.05 -0.69
CA ALA A 75 -4.93 8.36 -0.05
C ALA A 75 -4.06 8.29 1.22
N LEU A 76 -3.67 7.09 1.64
CA LEU A 76 -2.83 6.85 2.82
C LEU A 76 -1.53 7.65 2.81
N PRO A 77 -0.73 7.72 1.72
CA PRO A 77 0.49 8.53 1.71
C PRO A 77 0.23 10.02 1.98
N GLU A 78 -0.72 10.63 1.28
CA GLU A 78 -1.08 12.04 1.51
C GLU A 78 -1.56 12.31 2.94
N LEU A 79 -2.34 11.39 3.51
CA LEU A 79 -2.90 11.53 4.85
C LEU A 79 -1.83 11.35 5.94
N VAL A 80 -0.95 10.36 5.77
CA VAL A 80 0.19 10.13 6.67
C VAL A 80 1.12 11.33 6.66
N GLU A 81 1.45 11.86 5.48
CA GLU A 81 2.30 13.05 5.36
C GLU A 81 1.67 14.29 6.01
N ARG A 82 0.38 14.57 5.76
CA ARG A 82 -0.31 15.70 6.39
C ARG A 82 -0.38 15.57 7.91
N LEU A 83 -0.76 14.41 8.42
CA LEU A 83 -0.90 14.19 9.87
C LEU A 83 0.47 14.24 10.57
N ALA A 84 1.49 13.62 9.98
CA ALA A 84 2.84 13.65 10.50
C ALA A 84 3.41 15.08 10.51
N ARG A 85 3.25 15.84 9.42
CA ARG A 85 3.67 17.25 9.37
C ARG A 85 2.99 18.08 10.45
N TYR A 86 1.67 17.96 10.61
CA TYR A 86 0.93 18.66 11.66
C TYR A 86 1.43 18.34 13.07
N ARG A 87 1.74 17.08 13.35
CA ARG A 87 2.26 16.65 14.65
C ARG A 87 3.69 17.12 14.91
N LEU A 88 4.55 17.05 13.90
CA LEU A 88 5.93 17.51 14.01
C LEU A 88 6.00 19.01 14.23
N ASP A 89 5.13 19.78 13.57
CA ASP A 89 4.99 21.22 13.77
C ASP A 89 4.56 21.57 15.21
N ARG A 90 3.58 20.85 15.77
CA ARG A 90 3.21 20.98 17.19
C ARG A 90 4.29 20.53 18.18
N HIS A 91 5.29 19.78 17.75
CA HIS A 91 6.41 19.39 18.60
C HIS A 91 7.51 20.43 18.68
N ILE A 92 7.58 21.37 17.72
CA ILE A 92 8.59 22.42 17.64
C ILE A 92 8.08 23.81 18.05
N GLY A 93 6.76 24.02 18.07
CA GLY A 93 6.11 25.23 18.59
C GLY A 93 5.81 25.14 20.08
#